data_AF-Q01Z14-F1
#
_entry.id   AF-Q01Z14-F1
#
_cell.length_a   1.000
_cell.length_b   1.000
_cell.length_c   1.000
_cell.angle_alpha   90.00
_cell.angle_beta   90.00
_cell.angle_gamma   90.00
#
_symmetry.space_group_name_H-M   'P 1'
#
loop_
_entity.id
_entity.type
_entity.pdbx_description
1 polymer ?
#
loop_
_entity_poly.entity_id
_entity_poly.type
_entity_poly.pdbx_seq_one_letter_code
_entity_poly.pdbx_strand_id
1 'polypeptide(L)'
;MATVTTGLWAVGVGLVPGAEHWWFQDGQTYGQVRWFIAHPLALAGVERRAEIVEVFELVKADGTRQVNVHVRNIGNTPLTYAIWVAQVGP
;
A
#
# COMPACT_ATOMS: atom_id res chain seq x y z
N MET A 1 -13.13 -1.86 -21.37
CA MET A 1 -11.95 -1.10 -20.91
C MET A 1 -12.18 -0.91 -19.42
N ALA A 2 -11.47 -1.64 -18.56
CA ALA A 2 -11.71 -1.55 -17.12
C ALA A 2 -11.24 -0.19 -16.63
N THR A 3 -12.17 0.62 -16.11
CA THR A 3 -11.83 1.90 -15.49
C THR A 3 -11.14 1.58 -14.17
N VAL A 4 -9.85 1.90 -14.07
CA VAL A 4 -9.13 1.84 -12.80
C VAL A 4 -9.49 3.10 -12.02
N THR A 5 -10.39 2.98 -11.05
CA THR A 5 -10.68 4.08 -10.12
C THR A 5 -9.49 4.19 -9.16
N THR A 6 -8.56 5.12 -9.41
CA THR A 6 -7.41 5.36 -8.53
C THR A 6 -7.81 6.29 -7.39
N GLY A 7 -8.05 5.74 -6.21
CA GLY A 7 -8.22 6.54 -4.98
C GLY A 7 -6.93 6.58 -4.16
N LEU A 8 -6.72 7.66 -3.39
CA LEU A 8 -5.69 7.77 -2.35
C LEU A 8 -6.26 7.23 -1.04
N TRP A 9 -5.59 6.26 -0.40
CA TRP A 9 -6.13 5.62 0.80
C TRP A 9 -5.29 5.92 2.05
N ALA A 10 -3.98 6.15 1.92
CA ALA A 10 -3.15 6.59 3.03
C ALA A 10 -1.90 7.34 2.59
N VAL A 11 -1.39 8.17 3.51
CA VAL A 11 -0.15 8.92 3.37
C VAL A 11 0.74 8.59 4.57
N GLY A 12 1.95 8.10 4.31
CA GLY A 12 3.01 8.05 5.31
C GLY A 12 3.87 9.31 5.18
N VAL A 13 4.00 10.09 6.25
CA VAL A 13 4.76 11.35 6.25
C VAL A 13 5.99 11.22 7.14
N GLY A 14 7.15 11.61 6.61
CA GLY A 14 8.37 11.75 7.41
C GLY A 14 8.96 10.43 7.93
N LEU A 15 8.75 9.32 7.22
CA LEU A 15 9.34 8.03 7.57
C LEU A 15 10.87 8.14 7.46
N VAL A 16 11.57 8.18 8.59
CA VAL A 16 13.04 8.37 8.61
C VAL A 16 13.77 7.18 7.96
N PRO A 17 15.05 7.33 7.53
CA PRO A 17 15.82 6.23 6.94
C PRO A 17 15.79 4.96 7.79
N GLY A 18 15.47 3.83 7.16
CA GLY A 18 15.36 2.53 7.81
C GLY A 18 14.09 2.30 8.61
N ALA A 19 13.27 3.33 8.86
CA ALA A 19 11.99 3.16 9.55
C ALA A 19 10.96 2.45 8.68
N GLU A 20 10.00 1.86 9.37
CA GLU A 20 8.94 1.01 8.83
C GLU A 20 7.57 1.57 9.21
N HIS A 21 6.59 1.36 8.34
CA HIS A 21 5.21 1.72 8.58
C HIS A 21 4.27 0.64 8.06
N TRP A 22 3.31 0.32 8.91
CA TRP A 22 2.25 -0.64 8.64
C TRP A 22 0.97 0.10 8.26
N TRP A 23 0.54 -0.09 7.02
CA TRP A 23 -0.79 0.34 6.59
C TRP A 23 -1.72 -0.86 6.56
N PHE A 24 -2.94 -0.69 7.04
CA PHE A 24 -3.95 -1.74 7.03
C PHE A 24 -5.32 -1.19 6.69
N GLN A 25 -6.19 -2.08 6.20
CA GLN A 25 -7.56 -1.71 5.95
C GLN A 25 -8.56 -2.86 5.90
N ASP A 26 -9.68 -2.65 6.58
CA ASP A 26 -10.81 -3.55 6.65
C ASP A 26 -11.82 -3.39 5.49
N GLY A 27 -12.77 -4.33 5.43
CA GLY A 27 -13.98 -4.23 4.59
C GLY A 27 -13.73 -4.52 3.12
N GLN A 28 -12.59 -5.11 2.76
CA GLN A 28 -12.26 -5.46 1.38
C GLN A 28 -12.93 -6.78 0.97
N THR A 29 -13.39 -6.88 -0.28
CA THR A 29 -13.95 -8.14 -0.80
C THR A 29 -12.85 -9.17 -1.05
N TYR A 30 -13.18 -10.47 -0.99
CA TYR A 30 -12.20 -11.55 -1.21
C TYR A 30 -11.37 -11.38 -2.49
N GLY A 31 -12.02 -10.99 -3.60
CA GLY A 31 -11.35 -10.76 -4.87
C GLY A 31 -10.37 -9.59 -4.84
N GLN A 32 -10.66 -8.54 -4.07
CA GLN A 32 -9.78 -7.37 -3.95
C GLN A 32 -8.55 -7.65 -3.10
N VAL A 33 -8.68 -8.50 -2.08
CA VAL A 33 -7.60 -8.82 -1.15
C VAL A 33 -6.61 -9.82 -1.75
N ARG A 34 -7.11 -10.89 -2.39
CA ARG A 34 -6.27 -11.99 -2.91
C ARG A 34 -5.31 -11.54 -4.01
N TRP A 35 -5.65 -10.48 -4.74
CA TRP A 35 -4.87 -9.95 -5.85
C TRP A 35 -4.30 -8.56 -5.53
N PHE A 36 -4.17 -8.21 -4.26
CA PHE A 36 -3.57 -6.93 -3.88
C PHE A 36 -2.07 -6.98 -4.15
N ILE A 37 -1.63 -6.20 -5.12
CA ILE A 37 -0.22 -6.03 -5.46
C ILE A 37 0.16 -4.60 -5.13
N ALA A 38 1.11 -4.42 -4.21
CA ALA A 38 1.68 -3.11 -3.92
C ALA A 38 3.00 -2.94 -4.65
N HIS A 39 3.11 -1.89 -5.45
CA HIS A 39 4.34 -1.50 -6.11
C HIS A 39 4.73 -0.08 -5.67
N PRO A 40 5.94 0.11 -5.15
CA PRO A 40 6.42 1.45 -4.86
C PRO A 40 6.73 2.16 -6.17
N LEU A 41 6.04 3.28 -6.39
CA LEU A 41 6.23 4.17 -7.53
C LEU A 41 6.89 5.45 -7.05
N ALA A 42 7.81 5.97 -7.84
CA ALA A 42 8.38 7.30 -7.65
C ALA A 42 7.98 8.18 -8.84
N LEU A 43 7.74 9.46 -8.60
CA LEU A 43 7.53 10.43 -9.67
C LEU A 43 8.78 10.51 -10.56
N ALA A 44 8.61 10.92 -11.81
CA ALA A 44 9.74 11.12 -12.71
C ALA A 44 10.77 12.08 -12.08
N GLY A 45 12.03 11.67 -12.04
CA GLY A 45 13.12 12.43 -11.41
C GLY A 45 13.23 12.28 -9.89
N VAL A 46 12.38 11.47 -9.25
CA VAL A 46 12.48 11.16 -7.81
C VAL A 46 13.09 9.77 -7.63
N GLU A 47 14.07 9.66 -6.74
CA GLU A 47 14.65 8.37 -6.36
C GLU A 47 13.62 7.50 -5.63
N ARG A 48 13.51 6.24 -6.05
CA ARG A 48 12.69 5.24 -5.36
C ARG A 48 13.35 4.87 -4.04
N ARG A 49 12.76 5.39 -2.95
CA ARG A 49 13.23 5.18 -1.57
C ARG A 49 12.26 4.34 -0.72
N ALA A 50 11.17 3.87 -1.31
CA ALA A 50 10.20 2.99 -0.66
C ALA A 50 10.39 1.53 -1.11
N GLU A 51 10.38 0.63 -0.14
CA GLU A 51 10.30 -0.81 -0.33
C GLU A 51 8.99 -1.33 0.25
N ILE A 52 8.33 -2.22 -0.46
CA ILE A 52 7.21 -3.01 0.08
C ILE A 52 7.82 -4.29 0.61
N VAL A 53 7.83 -4.44 1.93
CA VAL A 53 8.42 -5.61 2.59
C VAL A 53 7.49 -6.81 2.41
N GLU A 54 6.20 -6.59 2.66
CA GLU A 54 5.19 -7.64 2.51
C GLU A 54 3.80 -7.05 2.30
N VAL A 55 2.96 -7.88 1.69
CA VAL A 55 1.52 -7.67 1.57
C VAL A 55 0.86 -8.97 1.96
N PHE A 56 -0.08 -8.92 2.92
CA PHE A 56 -0.83 -10.11 3.32
C PHE A 56 -2.25 -9.77 3.75
N GLU A 57 -3.07 -10.80 3.85
CA GLU A 57 -4.44 -10.70 4.37
C GLU A 57 -4.57 -11.25 5.78
N LEU A 58 -5.41 -10.59 6.58
CA LEU A 58 -5.92 -11.15 7.83
C LEU A 58 -7.43 -11.31 7.71
N VAL A 59 -7.93 -12.44 8.19
CA VAL A 59 -9.37 -12.67 8.38
C VAL A 59 -9.66 -12.53 9.86
N LYS A 60 -10.44 -11.51 10.23
CA LYS A 60 -10.84 -11.24 11.61
C LYS A 60 -11.92 -12.24 12.07
N ALA A 61 -12.16 -12.30 13.38
CA ALA A 61 -13.12 -13.24 13.99
C ALA A 61 -14.57 -13.04 13.52
N ASP A 62 -14.91 -11.82 13.09
CA ASP A 62 -16.21 -11.43 12.52
C ASP A 62 -16.32 -11.76 11.01
N GLY A 63 -15.29 -12.36 10.41
CA GLY A 63 -15.21 -12.64 8.98
C GLY A 63 -14.75 -11.46 8.13
N THR A 64 -14.49 -10.29 8.73
CA THR A 64 -13.97 -9.12 8.03
C THR A 64 -12.56 -9.42 7.51
N ARG A 65 -12.33 -9.14 6.23
CA ARG A 65 -11.01 -9.25 5.62
C ARG A 65 -10.28 -7.91 5.70
N GLN A 66 -9.00 -8.00 6.07
CA GLN A 66 -8.10 -6.87 6.19
C GLN A 66 -6.90 -7.07 5.27
N VAL A 67 -6.59 -6.08 4.43
CA VAL A 67 -5.31 -6.00 3.71
C VAL A 67 -4.30 -5.32 4.63
N ASN A 68 -3.09 -5.86 4.68
CA ASN A 68 -1.95 -5.25 5.36
C ASN A 68 -0.82 -5.04 4.36
N VAL A 69 -0.20 -3.88 4.40
CA VAL A 69 0.96 -3.50 3.58
C VAL A 69 2.04 -2.96 4.50
N HIS A 70 3.21 -3.59 4.44
CA HIS A 70 4.38 -3.17 5.17
C HIS A 70 5.31 -2.37 4.25
N VAL A 71 5.58 -1.13 4.62
CA VAL A 71 6.45 -0.22 3.86
C VAL A 71 7.69 0.12 4.66
N ARG A 72 8.86 0.10 4.01
CA ARG A 72 10.13 0.51 4.59
C ARG A 72 10.77 1.64 3.79
N ASN A 73 11.35 2.61 4.48
CA ASN A 73 12.22 3.60 3.84
C ASN A 73 13.64 3.03 3.69
N ILE A 74 14.05 2.78 2.44
CA ILE A 74 15.40 2.30 2.09
C ILE A 74 16.34 3.42 1.65
N GLY A 75 15.87 4.66 1.64
CA GLY A 75 16.67 5.84 1.29
C GLY A 75 17.50 6.39 2.45
N ASN A 76 18.32 7.39 2.14
CA ASN A 76 19.19 8.10 3.10
C ASN A 76 18.54 9.36 3.72
N THR A 77 17.31 9.67 3.35
CA THR A 77 16.56 10.86 3.76
C THR A 77 15.12 10.49 4.10
N PRO A 78 14.40 11.30 4.91
CA PRO A 78 13.00 11.03 5.20
C PRO A 78 12.14 10.84 3.94
N LEU A 79 11.25 9.86 4.01
CA LEU A 79 10.33 9.48 2.95
C LEU A 79 8.92 9.95 3.29
N THR A 80 8.27 10.61 2.33
CA THR A 80 6.82 10.78 2.32
C THR A 80 6.27 9.98 1.16
N TYR A 81 5.24 9.18 1.39
CA TYR A 81 4.67 8.30 0.38
C TYR A 81 3.14 8.22 0.52
N ALA A 82 2.49 7.72 -0.53
CA ALA A 82 1.07 7.52 -0.61
C ALA A 82 0.75 6.12 -1.13
N ILE A 83 -0.31 5.49 -0.61
CA ILE A 83 -0.83 4.21 -1.09
C ILE A 83 -2.10 4.47 -1.90
N TRP A 84 -2.08 4.03 -3.16
CA TRP A 84 -3.20 4.13 -4.10
C TRP A 84 -3.71 2.73 -4.42
N VAL A 85 -5.04 2.56 -4.45
CA VAL A 85 -5.65 1.29 -4.82
C VAL A 85 -6.23 1.42 -6.22
N ALA A 86 -5.84 0.50 -7.10
CA ALA A 86 -6.46 0.30 -8.39
C ALA A 86 -7.62 -0.67 -8.22
N GLN A 87 -8.86 -0.19 -8.36
CA GLN A 87 -10.02 -1.07 -8.46
C GLN A 87 -10.27 -1.38 -9.94
N VAL A 88 -10.23 -2.66 -10.30
CA VAL A 88 -10.70 -3.11 -11.63
C VAL A 88 -12.21 -3.25 -11.54
N GLY A 89 -12.95 -2.32 -12.16
CA GLY A 89 -14.40 -2.45 -12.30
C GLY A 89 -14.79 -3.62 -13.22
N PRO A 90 -16.01 -4.17 -13.06
CA PRO A 90 -16.56 -5.18 -13.97
C PRO A 90 -16.68 -4.70 -15.41
#